data_AF-A0A9D4JRA5-F1
#
_entry.id   AF-A0A9D4JRA5-F1
#
_cell.length_a   1.000
_cell.length_b   1.000
_cell.length_c   1.000
_cell.angle_alpha   90.00
_cell.angle_beta   90.00
_cell.angle_gamma   90.00
#
_symmetry.space_group_name_H-M   'P 1'
#
loop_
_entity.id
_entity.type
_entity.pdbx_description
1 polymer ?
#
loop_
_entity_poly.entity_id
_entity_poly.type
_entity_poly.pdbx_seq_one_letter_code
_entity_poly.pdbx_strand_id
1 'polypeptide(L)'
;MNRGTLLVAILLSTGCVCLGQKYALTDEEIDILRQSGITVIIHSNHTLTIEHHGYPNHTFEGGWGDNPNTPSAQNYSVLVPRNATVAAEKGCVYMGPIGLSVSGASFYNPYTGQGNNAVEGSCAETFDNCSGHPSPDGAYHYHKIRRAFTGETISGTNC
;
A
#
# COMPACT_ATOMS: atom_id res chain seq x y z
N MET A 1 12.20 10.35 -19.56
CA MET A 1 12.95 10.06 -18.32
C MET A 1 12.12 9.09 -17.49
N ASN A 2 12.39 7.78 -17.60
CA ASN A 2 11.73 6.76 -16.79
C ASN A 2 12.47 6.64 -15.45
N ARG A 3 11.83 7.07 -14.35
CA ARG A 3 12.34 6.87 -12.99
C ARG A 3 11.49 5.77 -12.34
N GLY A 4 12.20 4.76 -11.86
CA GLY A 4 11.68 3.44 -11.53
C GLY A 4 10.73 3.42 -10.34
N THR A 5 9.82 2.45 -10.43
CA THR A 5 8.91 1.94 -9.40
C THR A 5 9.69 1.63 -8.12
N LEU A 6 9.35 2.32 -7.02
CA LEU A 6 9.76 1.94 -5.67
C LEU A 6 8.57 1.20 -5.04
N LEU A 7 8.77 -0.06 -4.67
CA LEU A 7 7.82 -0.83 -3.87
C LEU A 7 8.38 -0.89 -2.44
N VAL A 8 7.66 -0.33 -1.48
CA VAL A 8 7.93 -0.52 -0.05
C VAL A 8 7.09 -1.72 0.41
N ALA A 9 7.70 -2.90 0.43
CA ALA A 9 7.17 -4.06 1.13
C ALA A 9 7.77 -4.07 2.56
N ILE A 10 7.00 -3.63 3.55
CA ILE A 10 7.40 -3.74 4.97
C ILE A 10 6.91 -5.10 5.47
N LEU A 11 7.81 -6.07 5.49
CA LEU A 11 7.62 -7.34 6.19
C LEU A 11 8.30 -7.23 7.55
N LEU A 12 7.50 -6.97 8.59
CA LEU A 12 7.95 -7.04 9.98
C LEU A 12 7.94 -8.50 10.41
N SER A 13 9.10 -9.16 10.42
CA SER A 13 9.31 -10.36 11.22
C SER A 13 10.34 -10.08 12.31
N THR A 14 9.98 -10.40 13.54
CA THR A 14 10.80 -10.24 14.73
C THR A 14 12.02 -11.15 14.68
N GLY A 15 13.19 -10.57 14.45
CA GLY A 15 14.46 -11.29 14.53
C GLY A 15 15.59 -10.43 13.98
N CYS A 16 16.47 -9.95 14.87
CA CYS A 16 17.66 -9.20 14.50
C CYS A 16 18.56 -10.02 13.58
N VAL A 17 18.57 -9.70 12.27
CA VAL A 17 19.71 -9.94 11.37
C VAL A 17 19.73 -8.84 10.30
N CYS A 18 20.62 -7.85 10.47
CA CYS A 18 20.93 -6.86 9.44
C CYS A 18 21.84 -7.46 8.34
N LEU A 19 21.36 -8.47 7.61
CA LEU A 19 21.98 -8.93 6.37
C LEU A 19 21.11 -8.45 5.21
N GLY A 20 21.68 -7.67 4.29
CA GLY A 20 20.97 -6.99 3.21
C GLY A 20 20.01 -7.90 2.43
N GLN A 21 18.73 -7.86 2.77
CA GLN A 21 17.70 -8.64 2.09
C GLN A 21 17.47 -8.07 0.69
N LYS A 22 18.11 -8.72 -0.27
CA LYS A 22 17.77 -8.66 -1.70
C LYS A 22 16.77 -9.76 -2.00
N TYR A 23 15.49 -9.53 -1.75
CA TYR A 23 14.49 -10.48 -2.22
C TYR A 23 13.34 -9.75 -2.91
N ALA A 24 13.05 -10.23 -4.11
CA ALA A 24 11.73 -10.16 -4.70
C ALA A 24 10.70 -10.73 -3.72
N LEU A 25 9.42 -10.57 -4.04
CA LEU A 25 8.39 -11.39 -3.43
C LEU A 25 8.79 -12.88 -3.46
N THR A 26 8.78 -13.52 -2.28
CA THR A 26 8.96 -14.97 -2.15
C THR A 26 7.77 -15.69 -2.77
N ASP A 27 7.91 -16.98 -3.07
CA ASP A 27 6.78 -17.75 -3.60
C ASP A 27 5.60 -17.79 -2.60
N GLU A 28 5.89 -17.84 -1.29
CA GLU A 28 4.88 -17.75 -0.22
C GLU A 28 4.17 -16.38 -0.21
N GLU A 29 4.90 -15.27 -0.34
CA GLU A 29 4.33 -13.93 -0.43
C GLU A 29 3.48 -13.75 -1.70
N ILE A 30 3.93 -14.32 -2.82
CA ILE A 30 3.16 -14.32 -4.07
C ILE A 30 1.85 -15.09 -3.88
N ASP A 31 1.88 -16.22 -3.19
CA ASP A 31 0.68 -17.01 -2.92
C ASP A 31 -0.28 -16.31 -1.97
N ILE A 32 0.22 -15.59 -0.96
CA ILE A 32 -0.60 -14.71 -0.11
C ILE A 32 -1.30 -13.64 -0.94
N LEU A 33 -0.57 -12.95 -1.83
CA LEU A 33 -1.17 -11.92 -2.69
C LEU A 33 -2.26 -12.51 -3.60
N ARG A 34 -2.01 -13.68 -4.21
CA ARG A 34 -2.99 -14.37 -5.05
C ARG A 34 -4.24 -14.77 -4.29
N GLN A 35 -4.10 -15.25 -3.05
CA GLN A 35 -5.24 -15.58 -2.19
C GLN A 35 -6.08 -14.35 -1.84
N SER A 36 -5.46 -13.16 -1.78
CA SER A 36 -6.15 -11.88 -1.63
C SER A 36 -6.77 -11.31 -2.91
N GLY A 37 -6.77 -12.07 -4.02
CA GLY A 37 -7.34 -11.62 -5.31
C GLY A 37 -6.42 -10.72 -6.13
N ILE A 38 -5.13 -10.63 -5.78
CA ILE A 38 -4.12 -9.89 -6.54
C ILE A 38 -3.47 -10.82 -7.57
N THR A 39 -3.41 -10.39 -8.82
CA THR A 39 -2.77 -11.17 -9.88
C THR A 39 -1.27 -10.87 -9.91
N VAL A 40 -0.46 -11.93 -9.86
CA VAL A 40 1.01 -11.83 -9.98
C VAL A 40 1.50 -12.65 -11.17
N ILE A 41 2.03 -11.97 -12.18
CA ILE A 41 2.57 -12.55 -13.42
C ILE A 41 4.08 -12.49 -13.37
N ILE A 42 4.74 -13.64 -13.27
CA ILE A 42 6.21 -13.71 -13.28
C ILE A 42 6.67 -13.77 -14.74
N HIS A 43 7.40 -12.75 -15.20
CA HIS A 43 7.96 -12.72 -16.55
C HIS A 43 9.33 -13.38 -16.63
N SER A 44 10.14 -13.20 -15.58
CA SER A 44 11.51 -13.72 -15.51
C SER A 44 12.00 -13.79 -14.05
N ASN A 45 13.27 -14.18 -13.87
CA ASN A 45 13.97 -14.01 -12.60
C ASN A 45 14.26 -12.54 -12.25
N HIS A 46 14.02 -11.59 -13.16
CA HIS A 46 14.28 -10.16 -12.95
C HIS A 46 13.02 -9.33 -12.77
N THR A 47 11.86 -9.78 -13.27
CA THR A 47 10.65 -8.96 -13.34
C THR A 47 9.38 -9.76 -13.11
N LEU A 48 8.41 -9.10 -12.47
CA LEU A 48 7.03 -9.55 -12.34
C LEU A 48 6.07 -8.37 -12.55
N THR A 49 4.84 -8.65 -12.96
CA THR A 49 3.74 -7.67 -12.96
C THR A 49 2.76 -8.02 -11.85
N ILE A 50 2.31 -7.00 -11.12
CA ILE A 50 1.24 -7.07 -10.15
C ILE A 50 0.02 -6.34 -10.72
N GLU A 51 -1.11 -7.02 -10.80
CA GLU A 51 -2.39 -6.42 -11.20
C GLU A 51 -3.38 -6.51 -10.04
N HIS A 52 -4.04 -5.40 -9.74
CA HIS A 52 -5.02 -5.32 -8.66
C HIS A 52 -6.03 -4.20 -8.91
N HIS A 53 -7.19 -4.30 -8.28
CA HIS A 53 -8.27 -3.32 -8.43
C HIS A 53 -8.27 -2.23 -7.32
N GLY A 54 -7.28 -2.22 -6.43
CA GLY A 54 -7.13 -1.18 -5.39
C GLY A 54 -8.25 -1.12 -4.34
N TYR A 55 -9.23 -2.01 -4.43
CA TYR A 55 -10.36 -2.06 -3.51
C TYR A 55 -9.98 -2.94 -2.31
N PRO A 56 -10.18 -2.48 -1.07
CA PRO A 56 -9.83 -3.27 0.09
C PRO A 56 -10.71 -4.53 0.20
N ASN A 57 -10.16 -5.60 0.74
CA ASN A 57 -10.87 -6.83 1.09
C ASN A 57 -11.68 -6.73 2.40
N HIS A 58 -11.86 -5.51 2.91
CA HIS A 58 -12.68 -5.19 4.05
C HIS A 58 -13.81 -4.25 3.65
N THR A 59 -14.83 -4.18 4.50
CA THR A 59 -15.91 -3.20 4.30
C THR A 59 -15.36 -1.79 4.46
N PHE A 60 -15.66 -0.91 3.51
CA PHE A 60 -15.43 0.52 3.67
C PHE A 60 -16.47 1.07 4.64
N GLU A 61 -16.02 1.50 5.81
CA GLU A 61 -16.85 2.14 6.83
C GLU A 61 -16.78 3.66 6.67
N GLY A 62 -17.28 4.15 5.53
CA GLY A 62 -17.25 5.56 5.13
C GLY A 62 -18.43 6.41 5.61
N GLY A 63 -18.40 7.69 5.23
CA GLY A 63 -19.47 8.65 5.53
C GLY A 63 -19.28 9.44 6.82
N TRP A 64 -18.10 9.33 7.45
CA TRP A 64 -17.72 10.14 8.61
C TRP A 64 -16.95 11.39 8.16
N GLY A 65 -17.36 12.57 8.63
CA GLY A 65 -16.60 13.83 8.44
C GLY A 65 -16.62 14.41 7.01
N ASP A 66 -15.49 14.96 6.58
CA ASP A 66 -15.39 15.84 5.41
C ASP A 66 -15.07 15.12 4.09
N ASN A 67 -14.97 13.78 4.08
CA ASN A 67 -14.71 13.02 2.86
C ASN A 67 -16.01 12.42 2.28
N PRO A 68 -16.61 13.03 1.24
CA PRO A 68 -17.86 12.56 0.65
C PRO A 68 -17.67 11.42 -0.37
N ASN A 69 -16.44 10.96 -0.60
CA ASN A 69 -16.13 10.04 -1.68
C ASN A 69 -16.48 8.59 -1.31
N THR A 70 -16.75 7.77 -2.33
CA THR A 70 -17.03 6.32 -2.20
C THR A 70 -16.00 5.55 -3.01
N PRO A 71 -15.40 4.48 -2.47
CA PRO A 71 -14.41 3.71 -3.20
C PRO A 71 -15.05 2.95 -4.35
N SER A 72 -14.30 2.79 -5.43
CA SER A 72 -14.67 2.02 -6.62
C SER A 72 -13.47 1.20 -7.09
N ALA A 73 -13.74 0.08 -7.78
CA ALA A 73 -12.68 -0.76 -8.32
C ALA A 73 -11.89 0.00 -9.38
N GLN A 74 -10.57 -0.06 -9.25
CA GLN A 74 -9.59 0.52 -10.17
C GLN A 74 -9.00 -0.56 -11.09
N ASN A 75 -8.05 -0.18 -11.95
CA ASN A 75 -7.33 -1.12 -12.82
C ASN A 75 -5.83 -0.81 -12.80
N TYR A 76 -5.14 -1.23 -11.74
CA TYR A 76 -3.71 -1.03 -11.59
C TYR A 76 -2.93 -2.20 -12.19
N SER A 77 -1.87 -1.90 -12.92
CA SER A 77 -0.89 -2.88 -13.42
C SER A 77 0.50 -2.29 -13.25
N VAL A 78 1.33 -2.93 -12.42
CA VAL A 78 2.64 -2.41 -12.01
C VAL A 78 3.72 -3.44 -12.32
N LEU A 79 4.72 -3.05 -13.11
CA LEU A 79 5.93 -3.84 -13.33
C LEU A 79 6.90 -3.61 -12.17
N VAL A 80 7.31 -4.70 -11.52
CA VAL A 80 8.18 -4.70 -10.35
C VAL A 80 9.47 -5.48 -10.65
N PRO A 81 10.66 -4.91 -10.39
CA PRO A 81 11.90 -5.66 -10.46
C PRO A 81 12.00 -6.62 -9.28
N ARG A 82 12.36 -7.87 -9.55
CA ARG A 82 12.63 -8.92 -8.54
C ARG A 82 13.96 -8.70 -7.83
N ASN A 83 14.90 -7.99 -8.44
CA ASN A 83 16.21 -7.70 -7.88
C ASN A 83 16.36 -6.20 -7.63
N ALA A 84 15.49 -5.63 -6.79
CA ALA A 84 15.56 -4.22 -6.43
C ALA A 84 16.84 -3.90 -5.63
N THR A 85 17.40 -2.73 -5.87
CA THR A 85 18.52 -2.18 -5.09
C THR A 85 18.07 -0.89 -4.42
N VAL A 86 18.57 -0.66 -3.21
CA VAL A 86 18.38 0.62 -2.53
C VAL A 86 18.92 1.74 -3.41
N ALA A 87 18.15 2.81 -3.58
CA ALA A 87 18.58 3.98 -4.33
C ALA A 87 19.80 4.62 -3.65
N ALA A 88 20.80 5.01 -4.44
CA ALA A 88 22.02 5.65 -3.92
C ALA A 88 21.71 6.97 -3.19
N GLU A 89 20.73 7.71 -3.70
CA GLU A 89 20.21 8.94 -3.09
C GLU A 89 18.77 8.71 -2.65
N LYS A 90 18.48 9.05 -1.38
CA LYS A 90 17.11 9.02 -0.84
C LYS A 90 16.37 10.28 -1.29
N GLY A 91 15.12 10.14 -1.70
CA GLY A 91 14.30 11.27 -2.14
C GLY A 91 12.83 11.07 -1.83
N CYS A 92 12.03 12.12 -2.06
CA CYS A 92 10.59 12.04 -1.93
C CYS A 92 10.01 11.05 -2.96
N VAL A 93 9.03 10.29 -2.52
CA VAL A 93 8.21 9.44 -3.40
C VAL A 93 7.14 10.29 -4.08
N TYR A 94 6.66 9.82 -5.24
CA TYR A 94 5.60 10.48 -6.00
C TYR A 94 4.26 10.46 -5.24
N MET A 95 3.33 11.31 -5.65
CA MET A 95 1.91 11.18 -5.27
C MET A 95 1.30 9.93 -5.91
N GLY A 96 0.25 9.40 -5.30
CA GLY A 96 -0.39 8.17 -5.75
C GLY A 96 0.19 6.90 -5.09
N PRO A 97 -0.08 5.71 -5.67
CA PRO A 97 0.36 4.44 -5.11
C PRO A 97 1.90 4.32 -5.02
N ILE A 98 2.40 4.06 -3.81
CA ILE A 98 3.81 3.76 -3.50
C ILE A 98 4.01 2.35 -2.93
N GLY A 99 2.92 1.64 -2.69
CA GLY A 99 2.91 0.29 -2.17
C GLY A 99 1.53 -0.37 -2.32
N LEU A 100 1.49 -1.67 -2.10
CA LEU A 100 0.28 -2.48 -2.15
C LEU A 100 0.16 -3.24 -0.83
N SER A 101 -1.01 -3.16 -0.20
CA SER A 101 -1.34 -3.98 0.96
C SER A 101 -1.83 -5.36 0.53
N VAL A 102 -1.68 -6.35 1.41
CA VAL A 102 -2.32 -7.67 1.24
C VAL A 102 -3.85 -7.60 1.26
N SER A 103 -4.42 -6.47 1.69
CA SER A 103 -5.86 -6.22 1.58
C SER A 103 -6.31 -5.85 0.16
N GLY A 104 -5.38 -5.61 -0.77
CA GLY A 104 -5.67 -5.20 -2.15
C GLY A 104 -5.64 -3.69 -2.39
N ALA A 105 -5.78 -2.88 -1.33
CA ALA A 105 -5.71 -1.43 -1.36
C ALA A 105 -4.26 -0.91 -1.41
N SER A 106 -4.09 0.26 -2.04
CA SER A 106 -2.80 0.93 -2.22
C SER A 106 -2.34 1.66 -0.95
N PHE A 107 -1.03 1.76 -0.75
CA PHE A 107 -0.43 2.75 0.16
C PHE A 107 -0.02 3.98 -0.63
N TYR A 108 -0.42 5.15 -0.15
CA TYR A 108 0.04 6.45 -0.66
C TYR A 108 1.10 7.02 0.30
N ASN A 109 1.81 8.04 -0.17
CA ASN A 109 2.76 8.76 0.67
C ASN A 109 2.03 9.50 1.81
N PRO A 110 2.72 9.98 2.87
CA PRO A 110 2.04 10.59 4.03
C PRO A 110 1.54 12.01 3.79
N TYR A 111 1.43 12.46 2.53
CA TYR A 111 1.03 13.81 2.18
C TYR A 111 -0.36 13.87 1.54
N THR A 112 -1.09 14.94 1.80
CA THR A 112 -2.32 15.28 1.08
C THR A 112 -2.00 15.68 -0.36
N GLY A 113 -3.02 15.82 -1.21
CA GLY A 113 -2.85 16.34 -2.57
C GLY A 113 -2.22 17.74 -2.66
N GLN A 114 -2.26 18.51 -1.57
CA GLN A 114 -1.65 19.84 -1.44
C GLN A 114 -0.23 19.80 -0.83
N GLY A 115 0.29 18.62 -0.49
CA GLY A 115 1.62 18.44 0.08
C GLY A 115 1.72 18.66 1.59
N ASN A 116 0.59 18.72 2.30
CA ASN A 116 0.57 18.80 3.77
C ASN A 116 0.61 17.40 4.39
N ASN A 117 0.87 17.27 5.70
CA ASN A 117 0.78 15.98 6.38
C ASN A 117 -0.68 15.50 6.40
N ALA A 118 -0.96 14.35 5.77
CA ALA A 118 -2.31 13.77 5.70
C ALA A 118 -2.72 13.05 6.99
N VAL A 119 -1.77 12.67 7.83
CA VAL A 119 -2.00 11.78 8.98
C VAL A 119 -2.30 12.55 10.28
N GLU A 120 -1.71 13.74 10.43
CA GLU A 120 -1.70 14.50 11.68
C GLU A 120 -1.65 16.02 11.44
N GLY A 121 -2.02 16.79 12.46
CA GLY A 121 -2.08 18.24 12.41
C GLY A 121 -3.38 18.78 11.82
N SER A 122 -3.41 20.09 11.53
CA SER A 122 -4.63 20.79 11.07
C SER A 122 -5.04 20.45 9.63
N CYS A 123 -4.17 19.76 8.88
CA CYS A 123 -4.45 19.32 7.50
C CYS A 123 -4.69 17.80 7.41
N ALA A 124 -4.84 17.13 8.56
CA ALA A 124 -5.08 15.69 8.57
C ALA A 124 -6.37 15.36 7.82
N GLU A 125 -6.32 14.34 6.97
CA GLU A 125 -7.47 13.86 6.24
C GLU A 125 -8.34 12.96 7.12
N THR A 126 -9.60 12.80 6.72
CA THR A 126 -10.54 11.92 7.40
C THR A 126 -10.40 10.51 6.85
N PHE A 127 -10.11 9.56 7.75
CA PHE A 127 -9.97 8.14 7.45
C PHE A 127 -11.16 7.35 8.01
N ASP A 128 -11.45 6.20 7.39
CA ASP A 128 -12.34 5.20 7.96
C ASP A 128 -11.68 4.49 9.16
N ASN A 129 -12.42 3.55 9.75
CA ASN A 129 -11.94 2.76 10.89
C ASN A 129 -10.68 1.95 10.54
N CYS A 130 -10.45 1.65 9.25
CA CYS A 130 -9.29 0.94 8.74
C CYS A 130 -8.07 1.82 8.43
N SER A 131 -8.12 3.12 8.75
CA SER A 131 -7.09 4.12 8.43
C SER A 131 -6.93 4.42 6.93
N GLY A 132 -7.93 4.10 6.11
CA GLY A 132 -7.91 4.43 4.69
C GLY A 132 -9.07 5.32 4.29
N HIS A 133 -9.02 5.83 3.05
CA HIS A 133 -10.08 6.64 2.48
C HIS A 133 -10.02 6.65 0.95
N PRO A 134 -11.14 6.91 0.27
CA PRO A 134 -11.16 7.13 -1.18
C PRO A 134 -10.83 8.58 -1.55
N SER A 135 -10.10 8.74 -2.66
CA SER A 135 -10.02 10.00 -3.41
C SER A 135 -11.26 10.24 -4.28
N PRO A 136 -11.43 11.45 -4.88
CA PRO A 136 -12.60 11.78 -5.70
C PRO A 136 -12.84 10.88 -6.92
N ASP A 137 -11.79 10.21 -7.42
CA ASP A 137 -11.85 9.22 -8.50
C ASP A 137 -12.22 7.81 -8.00
N GLY A 138 -12.44 7.64 -6.69
CA GLY A 138 -12.82 6.39 -6.05
C GLY A 138 -11.66 5.46 -5.70
N ALA A 139 -10.40 5.90 -5.88
CA ALA A 139 -9.26 5.08 -5.47
C ALA A 139 -9.11 5.06 -3.94
N TYR A 140 -9.39 3.91 -3.33
CA TYR A 140 -9.17 3.70 -1.90
C TYR A 140 -7.68 3.49 -1.59
N HIS A 141 -7.18 4.19 -0.57
CA HIS A 141 -5.77 4.10 -0.18
C HIS A 141 -5.54 4.39 1.30
N TYR A 142 -4.39 3.93 1.79
CA TYR A 142 -3.90 4.21 3.14
C TYR A 142 -2.75 5.22 3.10
N HIS A 143 -2.78 6.21 3.99
CA HIS A 143 -1.64 7.08 4.29
C HIS A 143 -0.83 6.62 5.50
N LYS A 144 -1.38 5.68 6.28
CA LYS A 144 -0.78 5.14 7.51
C LYS A 144 -1.22 3.70 7.73
N ILE A 145 -0.38 2.94 8.42
CA ILE A 145 -0.74 1.61 8.92
C ILE A 145 -1.49 1.80 10.25
N ARG A 146 -2.54 1.00 10.52
CA ARG A 146 -3.20 1.00 11.84
C ARG A 146 -2.19 0.63 12.91
N ARG A 147 -2.26 1.31 14.05
CA ARG A 147 -1.46 1.01 15.25
C ARG A 147 -1.65 -0.43 15.75
N ALA A 148 -2.78 -1.08 15.42
CA ALA A 148 -3.04 -2.49 15.72
C ALA A 148 -2.01 -3.47 15.12
N PHE A 149 -1.39 -3.12 13.98
CA PHE A 149 -0.31 -3.92 13.39
C PHE A 149 1.00 -3.89 14.22
N THR A 150 1.09 -3.03 15.24
CA THR A 150 2.22 -2.97 16.19
C THR A 150 1.96 -3.70 17.51
N GLY A 151 0.86 -4.47 17.61
CA GLY A 151 0.59 -5.36 18.75
C GLY A 151 -0.59 -4.97 19.65
N GLU A 152 -1.51 -4.10 19.18
CA GLU A 152 -2.75 -3.79 19.90
C GLU A 152 -3.95 -4.40 19.16
N THR A 153 -4.54 -5.47 19.68
CA THR A 153 -5.72 -6.11 19.09
C THR A 153 -6.92 -5.15 19.14
N ILE A 154 -7.43 -4.70 17.99
CA ILE A 154 -8.74 -4.05 17.93
C ILE A 154 -9.78 -5.15 17.72
N SER A 155 -10.47 -5.49 18.81
CA SER A 155 -11.62 -6.41 18.77
C SER A 155 -12.71 -5.83 17.87
N GLY A 156 -13.01 -6.52 16.76
CA GLY A 156 -14.28 -6.35 16.05
C GLY A 156 -14.26 -5.57 14.72
N THR A 157 -13.11 -5.34 14.10
CA THR A 157 -13.07 -4.77 12.74
C THR A 157 -12.18 -5.61 11.84
N ASN A 158 -12.70 -6.05 10.70
CA ASN A 158 -12.02 -6.92 9.74
C ASN A 158 -11.03 -6.13 8.86
N CYS A 159 -10.10 -5.40 9.49
CA CYS A 159 -8.92 -4.83 8.87
C CYS A 159 -7.73 -4.98 9.84
#